data_AF-A0A660PP45-F1
#
_entry.id   AF-A0A660PP45-F1
#
_cell.length_a   1.000
_cell.length_b   1.000
_cell.length_c   1.000
_cell.angle_alpha   90.00
_cell.angle_beta   90.00
_cell.angle_gamma   90.00
#
_symmetry.space_group_name_H-M   'P 1'
#
loop_
_entity.id
_entity.type
_entity.pdbx_description
1 polymer ?
#
loop_
_entity_poly.entity_id
_entity_poly.type
_entity_poly.pdbx_seq_one_letter_code
_entity_poly.pdbx_strand_id
1 'polypeptide(L)'
;MKVVELLVPLDARGERLDKFIGNARGIDLSRSRAQKILDEGLVTIDEKVARRKQILKGGERLVINIPPPESSEIVPEDIPLDVVFEDDFLIVVNKPA
;
A
#
# COMPACT_ATOMS: atom_id res chain seq x y z
N MET A 1 -5.51 -13.96 6.50
CA MET A 1 -4.45 -13.07 7.03
C MET A 1 -3.14 -13.50 6.38
N LYS A 2 -2.43 -12.60 5.70
CA LYS A 2 -1.20 -12.91 4.96
C LYS A 2 -0.02 -12.30 5.70
N VAL A 3 0.99 -13.10 6.02
CA VAL A 3 2.25 -12.61 6.61
C VAL A 3 3.30 -12.56 5.52
N VAL A 4 4.00 -11.43 5.41
CA VAL A 4 5.12 -11.25 4.49
C VAL A 4 6.36 -10.94 5.30
N GLU A 5 7.39 -11.76 5.13
CA GLU A 5 8.71 -11.55 5.73
C GLU A 5 9.70 -11.18 4.63
N LEU A 6 10.51 -10.15 4.88
CA LEU A 6 11.57 -9.74 3.96
C LEU A 6 12.76 -9.20 4.73
N LEU A 7 13.94 -9.41 4.17
CA LEU A 7 15.16 -8.79 4.67
C LEU A 7 15.31 -7.42 4.02
N VAL A 8 15.42 -6.37 4.84
CA VAL A 8 15.65 -5.01 4.32
C VAL A 8 17.06 -4.99 3.71
N PRO A 9 17.22 -4.66 2.42
CA PRO A 9 18.53 -4.64 1.80
C PRO A 9 19.36 -3.47 2.33
N LEU A 10 20.69 -3.60 2.28
CA LEU A 10 21.61 -2.62 2.88
C LEU A 10 21.56 -1.24 2.20
N ASP A 11 21.16 -1.19 0.93
CA ASP A 11 20.96 0.01 0.12
C ASP A 11 19.72 0.81 0.51
N ALA A 12 18.74 0.19 1.18
CA ALA A 12 17.58 0.86 1.76
C ALA A 12 17.90 1.59 3.08
N ARG A 13 19.16 1.58 3.53
CA ARG A 13 19.61 2.35 4.70
C ARG A 13 19.31 3.83 4.52
N GLY A 14 18.75 4.45 5.54
CA GLY A 14 18.37 5.87 5.51
C GLY A 14 17.01 6.11 4.87
N GLU A 15 16.37 5.11 4.28
CA GLU A 15 15.02 5.23 3.76
C GLU A 15 13.97 5.15 4.88
N ARG A 16 12.85 5.83 4.69
CA ARG A 16 11.71 5.73 5.60
C ARG A 16 10.94 4.45 5.33
N LEU A 17 10.55 3.77 6.40
CA LEU A 17 9.78 2.52 6.33
C LEU A 17 8.51 2.63 5.49
N ASP A 18 7.73 3.72 5.62
CA ASP A 18 6.51 3.92 4.85
C ASP A 18 6.74 4.03 3.34
N LYS A 19 7.85 4.65 2.93
CA LYS A 19 8.27 4.74 1.54
C LYS A 19 8.80 3.39 1.04
N PHE A 20 9.59 2.71 1.86
CA PHE A 20 10.15 1.40 1.53
C PHE A 20 9.04 0.36 1.28
N ILE A 21 8.06 0.23 2.19
CA ILE A 21 6.93 -0.70 2.02
C ILE A 21 6.08 -0.34 0.80
N GLY A 22 5.82 0.95 0.57
CA GLY A 22 5.04 1.40 -0.59
C GLY A 22 5.71 1.14 -1.94
N ASN A 23 7.04 0.99 -1.97
CA ASN A 23 7.83 0.71 -3.17
C ASN A 23 8.29 -0.75 -3.28
N ALA A 24 8.06 -1.56 -2.23
CA ALA A 24 8.54 -2.93 -2.17
C ALA A 24 7.79 -3.81 -3.17
N ARG A 25 8.49 -4.23 -4.23
CA ARG A 25 7.96 -5.14 -5.24
C ARG A 25 7.61 -6.48 -4.57
N GLY A 26 6.36 -6.90 -4.68
CA GLY A 26 5.86 -8.16 -4.10
C GLY A 26 4.93 -7.98 -2.89
N ILE A 27 4.84 -6.76 -2.35
CA ILE A 27 3.83 -6.40 -1.37
C ILE A 27 2.73 -5.66 -2.12
N ASP A 28 1.65 -6.37 -2.43
CA ASP A 28 0.49 -5.84 -3.15
C ASP A 28 -0.35 -4.92 -2.24
N LEU A 29 0.26 -3.82 -1.79
CA LEU A 29 -0.33 -2.82 -0.92
C LEU A 29 -0.31 -1.46 -1.59
N SER A 30 -1.46 -0.80 -1.61
CA SER A 30 -1.51 0.62 -1.90
C SER A 30 -0.80 1.42 -0.81
N ARG A 31 -0.34 2.63 -1.14
CA ARG A 31 0.27 3.56 -0.19
C ARG A 31 -0.62 3.86 1.02
N SER A 32 -1.93 3.99 0.83
CA SER A 32 -2.88 4.22 1.92
C SER A 32 -3.00 3.01 2.84
N ARG A 33 -3.01 1.80 2.26
CA ARG A 33 -3.08 0.55 3.03
C ARG A 33 -1.78 0.29 3.81
N ALA A 34 -0.62 0.58 3.22
CA ALA A 34 0.67 0.52 3.90
C ALA A 34 0.72 1.45 5.13
N GLN A 35 0.14 2.65 5.03
CA GLN A 35 0.04 3.57 6.16
C GLN A 35 -0.89 3.04 7.26
N LYS A 36 -2.08 2.53 6.89
CA LYS A 36 -3.05 1.95 7.82
C LYS A 36 -2.41 0.82 8.65
N ILE A 37 -1.75 -0.14 8.00
CA ILE A 37 -1.12 -1.27 8.72
C ILE A 37 0.08 -0.85 9.59
N LEU A 38 0.81 0.21 9.20
CA LEU A 38 1.89 0.78 10.02
C LEU A 38 1.33 1.49 11.26
N ASP A 39 0.23 2.22 11.10
CA ASP A 39 -0.45 2.94 12.17
C ASP A 39 -1.17 1.96 13.13
N GLU A 40 -1.63 0.81 12.62
CA GLU A 40 -2.19 -0.33 13.39
C GLU A 40 -1.12 -1.20 14.08
N GLY A 41 0.18 -0.92 13.87
CA GLY A 41 1.26 -1.68 14.50
C GLY A 41 1.42 -3.10 13.95
N LEU A 42 0.89 -3.37 12.75
CA LEU A 42 0.95 -4.69 12.10
C LEU A 42 2.28 -4.97 11.39
N VAL A 43 3.26 -4.07 11.54
CA VAL A 43 4.59 -4.18 10.96
C VAL A 43 5.63 -4.21 12.07
N THR A 44 6.55 -5.16 12.03
CA THR A 44 7.66 -5.26 12.98
C THR A 44 9.02 -5.28 12.27
N ILE A 45 10.01 -4.66 12.90
CA ILE A 45 11.43 -4.70 12.53
C ILE A 45 12.18 -5.37 13.67
N ASP A 46 12.87 -6.46 13.38
CA ASP A 46 13.61 -7.26 14.38
C ASP A 46 12.74 -7.53 15.63
N GLU A 47 11.52 -8.04 15.39
CA GLU A 47 10.52 -8.39 16.42
C GLU A 47 9.91 -7.21 17.20
N LYS A 48 10.28 -5.96 16.88
CA LYS A 48 9.72 -4.76 17.52
C LYS A 48 8.74 -4.05 16.60
N VAL A 49 7.61 -3.60 17.15
CA VAL A 49 6.63 -2.81 16.40
C VAL A 49 7.31 -1.58 15.81
N ALA A 50 7.25 -1.47 14.49
CA ALA A 50 7.93 -0.44 13.75
C ALA A 50 7.08 0.83 13.69
N ARG A 51 7.72 2.00 13.76
CA ARG A 51 7.01 3.27 13.58
C ARG A 51 6.94 3.61 12.11
N ARG A 52 5.82 4.18 11.67
CA ARG A 52 5.61 4.61 10.27
C ARG A 52 6.76 5.43 9.68
N LYS A 53 7.32 6.37 10.45
CA LYS A 53 8.42 7.25 10.03
C LYS A 53 9.80 6.75 10.48
N GLN A 54 9.92 5.49 10.87
CA GLN A 54 11.20 4.91 11.26
C GLN A 54 12.15 4.90 10.07
N ILE A 55 13.40 5.29 10.32
CA ILE A 55 14.48 5.21 9.36
C ILE A 55 15.07 3.79 9.42
N LEU A 56 15.15 3.14 8.27
CA LEU A 56 15.73 1.81 8.11
C LEU A 56 17.25 1.87 8.23
N LYS A 57 17.83 0.88 8.89
CA LYS A 57 19.29 0.72 9.02
C LYS A 57 19.87 -0.16 7.90
N GLY A 58 19.01 -0.97 7.26
CA GLY A 58 19.41 -1.99 6.31
C GLY A 58 19.95 -3.23 7.01
N GLY A 59 19.64 -4.41 6.48
CA GLY A 59 19.93 -5.71 7.07
C GLY A 59 18.95 -6.15 8.16
N GLU A 60 17.93 -5.34 8.46
CA GLU A 60 16.92 -5.63 9.47
C GLU A 60 15.86 -6.60 8.92
N ARG A 61 15.26 -7.44 9.78
CA ARG A 61 14.16 -8.32 9.38
C ARG A 61 12.84 -7.58 9.51
N LEU A 62 12.14 -7.41 8.39
CA LEU A 62 10.83 -6.78 8.34
C LEU A 62 9.73 -7.85 8.22
N VAL A 63 8.77 -7.81 9.13
CA VAL A 63 7.58 -8.68 9.10
C VAL A 63 6.34 -7.81 8.99
N ILE A 64 5.48 -8.14 8.02
CA ILE A 64 4.28 -7.36 7.69
C ILE A 64 3.08 -8.30 7.79
N ASN A 65 2.16 -7.99 8.71
CA ASN A 65 0.90 -8.69 8.86
C ASN A 65 -0.18 -7.96 8.03
N ILE A 66 -0.54 -8.54 6.89
CA ILE A 66 -1.54 -7.96 5.99
C ILE A 66 -2.91 -8.57 6.33
N PRO A 67 -3.85 -7.77 6.87
CA PRO A 67 -5.21 -8.22 7.08
C PRO A 67 -5.89 -8.44 5.72
N PRO A 68 -6.89 -9.33 5.63
CA PRO A 68 -7.67 -9.50 4.41
C PRO A 68 -8.24 -8.15 3.95
N PRO A 69 -8.40 -7.92 2.63
CA PRO A 69 -9.15 -6.76 2.15
C PRO A 69 -10.55 -6.81 2.76
N GLU A 70 -11.01 -5.68 3.31
CA GLU A 70 -12.43 -5.50 3.59
C GLU A 70 -13.14 -5.62 2.24
N SER A 71 -14.11 -6.51 2.12
CA SER A 71 -14.89 -6.69 0.91
C SER A 71 -15.64 -5.38 0.65
N SER A 72 -15.13 -4.54 -0.24
CA SER A 72 -15.93 -3.50 -0.86
C SER A 72 -16.84 -4.22 -1.84
N GLU A 73 -18.02 -4.64 -1.40
CA GLU A 73 -19.11 -4.95 -2.30
C GLU A 73 -19.46 -3.64 -3.02
N ILE A 74 -18.81 -3.37 -4.15
CA ILE A 74 -19.24 -2.33 -5.07
C ILE A 74 -20.49 -2.91 -5.74
N VAL A 75 -21.65 -2.62 -5.16
CA VAL A 75 -22.91 -2.85 -5.85
C VAL A 75 -22.94 -1.82 -7.00
N PRO A 76 -23.09 -2.23 -8.27
CA PRO A 76 -23.21 -1.29 -9.36
C PRO A 76 -24.49 -0.47 -9.16
N GLU A 77 -24.34 0.84 -8.95
CA GLU A 77 -25.46 1.77 -9.05
C GLU A 77 -25.59 2.23 -10.51
N ASP A 78 -26.81 2.10 -11.04
CA ASP A 78 -27.17 2.41 -12.43
C ASP A 78 -27.20 3.94 -12.62
N ILE A 79 -26.03 4.53 -12.87
CA ILE A 79 -25.90 5.95 -13.21
C ILE A 79 -25.87 6.07 -14.73
N PRO A 80 -26.86 6.69 -15.39
CA PRO A 80 -26.80 6.94 -16.82
C PRO A 80 -25.69 7.97 -17.10
N LEU A 81 -24.55 7.48 -17.60
CA LEU A 81 -23.46 8.31 -18.10
C LEU A 81 -23.84 8.83 -19.49
N ASP A 82 -23.95 10.15 -19.63
CA ASP A 82 -24.15 10.80 -20.93
C ASP A 82 -22.79 10.87 -21.64
N VAL A 83 -22.50 9.82 -22.43
CA VAL A 83 -21.23 9.64 -23.14
C VAL A 83 -21.21 10.56 -24.36
N VAL A 84 -20.45 11.66 -24.29
CA VAL A 84 -20.34 12.62 -25.42
C VAL A 84 -19.38 12.12 -26.51
N PHE A 85 -18.38 11.28 -26.19
CA PHE A 85 -17.55 10.53 -27.16
C PHE A 85 -16.67 9.46 -26.44
N GLU A 86 -16.52 8.26 -27.01
CA GLU A 86 -15.70 7.13 -26.50
C GLU A 86 -14.84 6.54 -27.62
N ASP A 87 -13.57 6.18 -27.35
CA ASP A 87 -12.66 5.44 -28.24
C ASP A 87 -11.77 4.48 -27.42
N ASP A 88 -11.20 3.46 -28.06
CA ASP A 88 -10.62 2.23 -27.47
C ASP A 88 -9.39 2.44 -26.56
N PHE A 89 -8.88 3.66 -26.42
CA PHE A 89 -7.65 3.95 -25.67
C PHE A 89 -7.74 5.12 -24.69
N LEU A 90 -8.88 5.81 -24.58
CA LEU A 90 -8.97 6.97 -23.68
C LEU A 90 -10.42 7.30 -23.28
N ILE A 91 -10.68 7.39 -21.97
CA ILE A 91 -11.89 8.03 -21.43
C ILE A 91 -11.48 9.37 -20.78
N VAL A 92 -12.13 10.45 -21.19
CA VAL A 92 -11.94 11.79 -20.60
C VAL A 92 -13.16 12.13 -19.76
N VAL A 93 -12.99 12.12 -18.44
CA VAL A 93 -14.05 12.51 -17.50
C VAL A 93 -13.84 13.96 -17.08
N ASN A 94 -14.82 14.83 -17.37
CA ASN A 94 -14.82 16.19 -16.86
C ASN A 94 -15.30 16.19 -15.40
N LYS A 95 -14.36 16.30 -14.47
CA LYS A 95 -14.65 16.50 -13.05
C LYS A 95 -14.66 18.01 -12.77
N PRO A 96 -15.81 18.64 -12.42
CA PRO A 96 -15.80 20.03 -11.98
C PRO A 96 -15.05 20.16 -10.64
N ALA A 97 -14.46 21.35 -10.43
CA ALA A 97 -13.54 21.70 -9.34
C ALA A 97 -14.12 21.50 -7.93
#